data_AF-A0A6M0H8D0-F1
#
_entry.id   AF-A0A6M0H8D0-F1
#
_cell.length_a   1.000
_cell.length_b   1.000
_cell.length_c   1.000
_cell.angle_alpha   90.00
_cell.angle_beta   90.00
_cell.angle_gamma   90.00
#
_symmetry.space_group_name_H-M   'P 1'
#
loop_
_entity.id
_entity.type
_entity.pdbx_description
1 polymer ?
#
loop_
_entity_poly.entity_id
_entity_poly.type
_entity_poly.pdbx_seq_one_letter_code
_entity_poly.pdbx_strand_id
1 'polypeptide(L)'
;MEKFLKKFIAIFMIFILVCLNSINSKAIDKKDIIGEVLNIAKAEIIEVGVETIFNEKKDINSYCEELKKSISYYGYDKEKIIVKNHNDYIEVKIDNLNVIIEKIDYKDNMIKMTVSQKTKYNNLDFLKNLTKTTFKNEKHINQYLYVKSSFDDENCNLLNKHIVDFLDKNGATDLETVPLENGFSTICNTKMYNSKEIFRKKIDFQFAIMKYSRENYLIIGTPEITVAF
;
A
#
# COMPACT_ATOMS: atom_id res chain seq x y z
N MET A 1 10.72 61.00 4.49
CA MET A 1 10.71 60.07 5.64
C MET A 1 9.37 59.35 5.77
N GLU A 2 8.25 60.09 5.81
CA GLU A 2 6.90 59.52 6.02
C GLU A 2 6.44 58.53 4.91
N LYS A 3 6.70 58.83 3.63
CA LYS A 3 6.40 57.92 2.51
C LYS A 3 7.21 56.61 2.55
N PHE A 4 8.42 56.66 3.09
CA PHE A 4 9.29 55.48 3.22
C PHE A 4 8.79 54.58 4.36
N LEU A 5 8.43 55.19 5.49
CA LEU A 5 7.84 54.49 6.63
C LEU A 5 6.53 53.78 6.26
N LYS A 6 5.63 54.45 5.51
CA LYS A 6 4.38 53.84 5.03
C LYS A 6 4.61 52.64 4.10
N LYS A 7 5.60 52.71 3.20
CA LYS A 7 5.97 51.57 2.34
C LYS A 7 6.57 50.40 3.14
N PHE A 8 7.41 50.70 4.13
CA PHE A 8 8.01 49.69 5.00
C PHE A 8 6.94 48.94 5.82
N ILE A 9 5.98 49.68 6.40
CA ILE A 9 4.86 49.09 7.15
C ILE A 9 3.99 48.20 6.24
N ALA A 10 3.72 48.63 5.01
CA ALA A 10 2.93 47.85 4.06
C ALA A 10 3.62 46.51 3.69
N ILE A 11 4.93 46.54 3.44
CA ILE A 11 5.73 45.33 3.14
C ILE A 11 5.76 44.41 4.36
N PHE A 12 5.91 44.97 5.56
CA PHE A 12 5.92 44.21 6.81
C PHE A 12 4.57 43.52 7.08
N MET A 13 3.46 44.19 6.80
CA MET A 13 2.11 43.61 6.90
C MET A 13 1.90 42.47 5.91
N ILE A 14 2.37 42.61 4.66
CA ILE A 14 2.32 41.53 3.66
C ILE A 14 3.16 40.34 4.13
N PHE A 15 4.34 40.59 4.67
CA PHE A 15 5.22 39.55 5.21
C PHE A 15 4.56 38.80 6.37
N ILE A 16 3.92 39.50 7.31
CA ILE A 16 3.15 38.89 8.41
C ILE A 16 2.01 38.03 7.85
N LEU A 17 1.26 38.52 6.85
CA LEU A 17 0.20 37.74 6.19
C LEU A 17 0.73 36.46 5.54
N VAL A 18 1.89 36.51 4.87
CA VAL A 18 2.56 35.34 4.29
C VAL A 18 3.03 34.38 5.39
N CYS A 19 3.62 34.89 6.47
CA CYS A 19 4.05 34.07 7.61
C CYS A 19 2.85 33.40 8.33
N LEU A 20 1.76 34.11 8.56
CA LEU A 20 0.54 33.55 9.14
C LEU A 20 -0.09 32.48 8.23
N ASN A 21 -0.07 32.69 6.91
CA ASN A 21 -0.48 31.67 5.94
C ASN A 21 0.47 30.47 5.91
N SER A 22 1.78 30.65 6.15
CA SER A 22 2.74 29.55 6.25
C SER A 22 2.57 28.73 7.53
N ILE A 23 2.13 29.35 8.64
CA ILE A 23 1.82 28.66 9.90
C ILE A 23 0.49 27.89 9.78
N ASN A 24 -0.47 28.42 9.01
CA ASN A 24 -1.73 27.74 8.68
C ASN A 24 -1.62 26.73 7.53
N SER A 25 -0.52 26.74 6.78
CA SER A 25 -0.09 25.61 5.98
C SER A 25 0.38 24.52 6.94
N LYS A 26 -0.58 23.88 7.60
CA LYS A 26 -0.44 22.48 7.95
C LYS A 26 -0.23 21.76 6.63
N ALA A 27 1.01 21.68 6.17
CA ALA A 27 1.44 20.51 5.46
C ALA A 27 0.98 19.36 6.37
N ILE A 28 -0.09 18.69 5.95
CA ILE A 28 -0.57 17.50 6.64
C ILE A 28 0.63 16.58 6.53
N ASP A 29 1.43 16.47 7.59
CA ASP A 29 2.37 15.36 7.74
C ASP A 29 1.55 14.14 7.36
N LYS A 30 1.97 13.48 6.29
CA LYS A 30 1.19 12.43 5.65
C LYS A 30 1.03 11.32 6.69
N LYS A 31 -0.06 11.39 7.45
CA LYS A 31 -0.29 10.54 8.61
C LYS A 31 -0.20 9.10 8.16
N ASP A 32 0.66 8.34 8.82
CA ASP A 32 0.84 6.92 8.53
C ASP A 32 -0.36 6.14 9.06
N ILE A 33 -1.44 6.11 8.28
CA ILE A 33 -2.68 5.40 8.63
C ILE A 33 -2.41 3.91 8.85
N ILE A 34 -1.50 3.30 8.07
CA ILE A 34 -1.15 1.88 8.24
C ILE A 34 -0.50 1.67 9.60
N GLY A 35 0.53 2.46 9.93
CA GLY A 35 1.23 2.37 11.21
C GLY A 35 0.31 2.57 12.42
N GLU A 36 -0.60 3.54 12.34
CA GLU A 36 -1.57 3.80 13.42
C GLU A 36 -2.56 2.64 13.61
N VAL A 37 -3.07 2.06 12.52
CA VAL A 37 -3.97 0.90 12.58
C VAL A 37 -3.25 -0.33 13.17
N LEU A 38 -1.99 -0.56 12.80
CA LEU A 38 -1.15 -1.60 13.39
C LEU A 38 -0.94 -1.38 14.90
N ASN A 39 -0.69 -0.14 15.31
CA ASN A 39 -0.50 0.23 16.72
C ASN A 39 -1.77 0.01 17.55
N ILE A 40 -2.95 0.37 17.02
CA ILE A 40 -4.25 0.12 17.67
C ILE A 40 -4.44 -1.38 17.92
N ALA A 41 -4.07 -2.21 16.95
CA ALA A 41 -4.16 -3.66 17.03
C ALA A 41 -3.03 -4.32 17.83
N LYS A 42 -1.99 -3.56 18.20
CA LYS A 42 -0.71 -4.10 18.71
C LYS A 42 -0.20 -5.23 17.82
N ALA A 43 -0.33 -5.07 16.51
CA ALA A 43 -0.05 -6.11 15.54
C ALA A 43 1.42 -6.11 15.12
N GLU A 44 2.00 -7.30 14.96
CA GLU A 44 3.34 -7.48 14.39
C GLU A 44 3.24 -7.81 12.91
N ILE A 45 3.93 -7.06 12.05
CA ILE A 45 4.01 -7.36 10.61
C ILE A 45 4.70 -8.73 10.43
N ILE A 46 4.12 -9.57 9.58
CA ILE A 46 4.70 -10.87 9.20
C ILE A 46 4.97 -10.96 7.70
N GLU A 47 4.22 -10.22 6.88
CA GLU A 47 4.41 -10.16 5.44
C GLU A 47 3.92 -8.82 4.89
N VAL A 48 4.62 -8.30 3.89
CA VAL A 48 4.14 -7.18 3.07
C VAL A 48 4.20 -7.58 1.60
N GLY A 49 3.36 -6.98 0.76
CA GLY A 49 3.43 -7.27 -0.65
C GLY A 49 2.82 -6.21 -1.56
N VAL A 50 3.17 -6.32 -2.83
CA VAL A 50 2.69 -5.47 -3.92
C VAL A 50 2.27 -6.34 -5.07
N GLU A 51 1.02 -6.20 -5.48
CA GLU A 51 0.50 -6.73 -6.73
C GLU A 51 0.50 -5.62 -7.78
N THR A 52 1.16 -5.87 -8.90
CA THR A 52 1.27 -4.93 -10.03
C THR A 52 0.67 -5.55 -11.26
N ILE A 53 -0.30 -4.85 -11.86
CA ILE A 53 -1.05 -5.32 -13.02
C ILE A 53 -0.93 -4.28 -14.14
N PHE A 54 -0.59 -4.74 -15.35
CA PHE A 54 -0.40 -3.88 -16.52
C PHE A 54 -0.62 -4.68 -17.82
N ASN A 55 -0.73 -3.99 -18.95
CA ASN A 55 -0.93 -4.62 -20.24
C ASN A 55 0.37 -5.25 -20.76
N GLU A 56 0.30 -6.51 -21.16
CA GLU A 56 1.40 -7.30 -21.71
C GLU A 56 1.91 -6.68 -23.02
N LYS A 57 3.21 -6.40 -23.07
CA LYS A 57 3.91 -6.06 -24.33
C LYS A 57 5.04 -7.03 -24.67
N LYS A 58 5.44 -7.85 -23.70
CA LYS A 58 6.55 -8.81 -23.79
C LYS A 58 6.11 -10.14 -23.20
N ASP A 59 6.84 -11.20 -23.51
CA ASP A 59 6.61 -12.48 -22.85
C ASP A 59 7.00 -12.43 -21.37
N ILE A 60 6.45 -13.37 -20.59
CA ILE A 60 6.71 -13.51 -19.15
C ILE A 60 8.19 -13.72 -18.80
N ASN A 61 8.94 -14.45 -19.63
CA ASN A 61 10.39 -14.66 -19.43
C ASN A 61 11.16 -13.34 -19.55
N SER A 62 10.78 -12.49 -20.49
CA SER A 62 11.37 -11.16 -20.64
C SER A 62 11.18 -10.32 -19.37
N TYR A 63 10.02 -10.39 -18.73
CA TYR A 63 9.80 -9.71 -17.44
C TYR A 63 10.57 -10.36 -16.28
N CYS A 64 10.77 -11.68 -16.30
CA CYS A 64 11.65 -12.36 -15.34
C CYS A 64 13.10 -11.85 -15.46
N GLU A 65 13.60 -11.60 -16.67
CA GLU A 65 14.94 -11.03 -16.86
C GLU A 65 15.04 -9.56 -16.38
N GLU A 66 14.01 -8.74 -16.62
CA GLU A 66 13.97 -7.36 -16.07
C GLU A 66 13.86 -7.36 -14.54
N LEU A 67 13.17 -8.35 -13.96
CA LEU A 67 13.09 -8.55 -12.52
C LEU A 67 14.47 -8.85 -11.94
N LYS A 68 15.22 -9.78 -12.52
CA LYS A 68 16.60 -10.10 -12.08
C LYS A 68 17.50 -8.87 -12.06
N LYS A 69 17.43 -8.03 -13.10
CA LYS A 69 18.18 -6.75 -13.15
C LYS A 69 17.75 -5.79 -12.04
N SER A 70 16.44 -5.68 -11.81
CA SER A 70 15.88 -4.80 -10.78
C SER A 70 16.33 -5.24 -9.38
N ILE A 71 16.30 -6.54 -9.12
CA ILE A 71 16.75 -7.15 -7.87
C ILE A 71 18.24 -6.90 -7.64
N SER A 72 19.07 -7.08 -8.67
CA SER A 72 20.50 -6.75 -8.60
C SER A 72 20.73 -5.25 -8.31
N TYR A 73 19.96 -4.35 -8.94
CA TYR A 73 20.05 -2.91 -8.69
C TYR A 73 19.77 -2.53 -7.22
N TYR A 74 18.88 -3.25 -6.53
CA TYR A 74 18.58 -3.03 -5.12
C TYR A 74 19.45 -3.85 -4.15
N GLY A 75 20.54 -4.48 -4.62
CA GLY A 75 21.56 -5.12 -3.78
C GLY A 75 21.25 -6.56 -3.34
N TYR A 76 20.34 -7.25 -4.03
CA TYR A 76 20.05 -8.68 -3.84
C TYR A 76 20.86 -9.57 -4.81
N ASP A 77 21.94 -9.04 -5.41
CA ASP A 77 22.78 -9.71 -6.39
C ASP A 77 23.58 -10.90 -5.83
N LYS A 78 23.80 -10.91 -4.51
CA LYS A 78 24.53 -11.97 -3.81
C LYS A 78 23.63 -13.14 -3.37
N GLU A 79 22.33 -12.97 -3.45
CA GLU A 79 21.37 -13.97 -2.98
C GLU A 79 21.14 -15.06 -4.02
N LYS A 80 20.89 -16.29 -3.55
CA LYS A 80 20.58 -17.41 -4.45
C LYS A 80 19.18 -17.20 -5.05
N ILE A 81 19.12 -16.96 -6.35
CA ILE A 81 17.87 -16.85 -7.10
C ILE A 81 17.41 -18.24 -7.53
N ILE A 82 16.20 -18.63 -7.11
CA ILE A 82 15.54 -19.86 -7.57
C ILE A 82 14.41 -19.46 -8.50
N VAL A 83 14.45 -19.92 -9.75
CA VAL A 83 13.40 -19.70 -10.76
C VAL A 83 12.73 -21.03 -11.07
N LYS A 84 11.40 -21.06 -11.00
CA LYS A 84 10.58 -22.18 -11.46
C LYS A 84 9.62 -21.69 -12.52
N ASN A 85 9.69 -22.31 -13.69
CA ASN A 85 8.78 -22.05 -14.79
C ASN A 85 7.64 -23.05 -14.74
N HIS A 86 6.42 -22.54 -14.68
CA HIS A 86 5.19 -23.29 -14.83
C HIS A 86 4.55 -22.90 -16.17
N ASN A 87 3.51 -23.62 -16.59
CA ASN A 87 2.87 -23.38 -17.88
C ASN A 87 2.31 -21.94 -17.98
N ASP A 88 1.72 -21.44 -16.89
CA ASP A 88 0.96 -20.18 -16.91
C ASP A 88 1.62 -19.07 -16.05
N TYR A 89 2.66 -19.40 -15.29
CA TYR A 89 3.35 -18.47 -14.40
C TYR A 89 4.83 -18.82 -14.15
N ILE A 90 5.59 -17.84 -13.67
CA ILE A 90 6.96 -18.00 -13.21
C ILE A 90 7.01 -17.65 -11.71
N GLU A 91 7.56 -18.56 -10.90
CA GLU A 91 7.86 -18.33 -9.48
C GLU A 91 9.35 -18.03 -9.33
N VAL A 92 9.69 -16.91 -8.69
CA VAL A 92 11.07 -16.51 -8.36
C VAL A 92 11.19 -16.34 -6.85
N LYS A 93 12.13 -17.06 -6.21
CA LYS A 93 12.43 -16.94 -4.78
C LYS A 93 13.84 -16.45 -4.55
N ILE A 94 13.96 -15.47 -3.65
CA ILE A 94 15.24 -14.83 -3.30
C ILE A 94 15.17 -14.40 -1.83
N ASP A 95 15.94 -15.06 -0.96
CA ASP A 95 15.91 -14.83 0.48
C ASP A 95 14.45 -14.82 1.03
N ASN A 96 13.99 -13.70 1.58
CA ASN A 96 12.64 -13.52 2.12
C ASN A 96 11.62 -13.00 1.10
N LEU A 97 12.03 -12.81 -0.16
CA LEU A 97 11.19 -12.38 -1.27
C LEU A 97 10.66 -13.58 -2.06
N ASN A 98 9.37 -13.50 -2.39
CA ASN A 98 8.71 -14.38 -3.31
C ASN A 98 8.03 -13.55 -4.40
N VAL A 99 8.29 -13.88 -5.66
CA VAL A 99 7.70 -13.20 -6.81
C VAL A 99 6.98 -14.20 -7.68
N ILE A 100 5.74 -13.91 -8.02
CA ILE A 100 4.96 -14.65 -9.01
C ILE A 100 4.68 -13.69 -10.15
N ILE A 101 5.04 -14.07 -11.37
CA ILE A 101 4.62 -13.38 -12.59
C ILE A 101 3.66 -14.32 -13.30
N GLU A 102 2.48 -13.86 -13.68
CA GLU A 102 1.47 -14.69 -14.35
C GLU A 102 0.70 -13.88 -15.40
N LYS A 103 0.17 -14.59 -16.40
CA LYS A 103 -0.77 -14.01 -17.37
C LYS A 103 -2.19 -14.07 -16.81
N ILE A 104 -2.96 -13.00 -17.02
CA ILE A 104 -4.39 -12.98 -16.71
C ILE A 104 -5.16 -13.17 -18.02
N ASP A 105 -5.58 -14.40 -18.31
CA ASP A 105 -6.21 -14.77 -19.58
C ASP A 105 -7.60 -14.16 -19.81
N TYR A 106 -8.29 -13.70 -18.77
CA TYR A 106 -9.67 -13.21 -18.88
C TYR A 106 -9.81 -11.72 -19.27
N LYS A 107 -8.71 -10.95 -19.34
CA LYS A 107 -8.72 -9.53 -19.74
C LYS A 107 -7.48 -9.17 -20.54
N ASP A 108 -7.67 -8.86 -21.82
CA ASP A 108 -6.78 -8.05 -22.66
C ASP A 108 -5.26 -8.23 -22.45
N ASN A 109 -4.75 -9.46 -22.59
CA ASN A 109 -3.32 -9.79 -22.46
C ASN A 109 -2.68 -9.01 -21.29
N MET A 110 -3.13 -9.25 -20.06
CA MET A 110 -2.60 -8.55 -18.89
C MET A 110 -1.59 -9.43 -18.18
N ILE A 111 -0.52 -8.83 -17.68
CA ILE A 111 0.40 -9.49 -16.75
C ILE A 111 0.16 -8.98 -15.35
N LYS A 112 0.20 -9.91 -14.41
CA LYS A 112 0.22 -9.64 -12.99
C LYS A 112 1.53 -10.12 -12.40
N MET A 113 2.17 -9.25 -11.64
CA MET A 113 3.31 -9.60 -10.80
C MET A 113 2.95 -9.36 -9.34
N THR A 114 3.00 -10.41 -8.55
CA THR A 114 2.85 -10.36 -7.11
C THR A 114 4.21 -10.53 -6.47
N VAL A 115 4.66 -9.50 -5.74
CA VAL A 115 5.88 -9.55 -4.93
C VAL A 115 5.47 -9.55 -3.47
N SER A 116 5.85 -10.57 -2.72
CA SER A 116 5.67 -10.64 -1.28
C SER A 116 7.01 -10.79 -0.55
N GLN A 117 7.09 -10.20 0.63
CA GLN A 117 8.27 -10.26 1.49
C GLN A 117 7.87 -10.68 2.90
N LYS A 118 8.48 -11.74 3.41
CA LYS A 118 8.37 -12.10 4.83
C LYS A 118 9.28 -11.20 5.66
N THR A 119 8.70 -10.34 6.49
CA THR A 119 9.45 -9.30 7.22
C THR A 119 8.65 -8.81 8.42
N LYS A 120 9.35 -8.20 9.38
CA LYS A 120 8.75 -7.48 10.52
C LYS A 120 8.61 -5.97 10.29
N TYR A 121 9.00 -5.49 9.11
CA TYR A 121 9.07 -4.07 8.78
C TYR A 121 8.12 -3.73 7.62
N ASN A 122 7.57 -2.51 7.63
CA ASN A 122 6.76 -2.01 6.53
C ASN A 122 7.65 -1.60 5.34
N ASN A 123 8.00 -2.57 4.49
CA ASN A 123 8.87 -2.38 3.32
C ASN A 123 8.08 -2.08 2.03
N LEU A 124 6.85 -1.59 2.12
CA LEU A 124 5.99 -1.38 0.96
C LEU A 124 6.59 -0.44 -0.08
N ASP A 125 7.27 0.64 0.33
CA ASP A 125 7.92 1.57 -0.60
C ASP A 125 9.05 0.89 -1.38
N PHE A 126 9.82 0.02 -0.74
CA PHE A 126 10.84 -0.78 -1.41
C PHE A 126 10.21 -1.69 -2.47
N LEU A 127 9.19 -2.48 -2.11
CA LEU A 127 8.53 -3.40 -3.05
C LEU A 127 7.87 -2.64 -4.21
N LYS A 128 7.24 -1.50 -3.92
CA LYS A 128 6.63 -0.63 -4.93
C LYS A 128 7.65 -0.11 -5.93
N ASN A 129 8.84 0.27 -5.46
CA ASN A 129 9.91 0.76 -6.32
C ASN A 129 10.58 -0.39 -7.09
N LEU A 130 10.72 -1.57 -6.49
CA LEU A 130 11.17 -2.77 -7.17
C LEU A 130 10.28 -3.10 -8.37
N THR A 131 8.96 -3.17 -8.16
CA THR A 131 8.02 -3.49 -9.25
C THR A 131 7.96 -2.40 -10.33
N LYS A 132 8.05 -1.13 -9.94
CA LYS A 132 8.17 -0.02 -10.90
C LYS A 132 9.43 -0.09 -11.75
N THR A 133 10.58 -0.44 -11.17
CA THR A 133 11.83 -0.59 -11.94
C THR A 133 11.72 -1.73 -12.94
N THR A 134 11.14 -2.87 -12.54
CA THR A 134 10.91 -4.03 -13.41
C THR A 134 10.04 -3.66 -14.62
N PHE A 135 9.02 -2.82 -14.42
CA PHE A 135 8.05 -2.46 -15.47
C PHE A 135 8.14 -1.00 -15.94
N LYS A 136 9.29 -0.36 -15.82
CA LYS A 136 9.46 1.08 -16.09
C LYS A 136 9.01 1.55 -17.47
N ASN A 137 8.97 0.64 -18.46
CA ASN A 137 8.58 0.91 -19.85
C ASN A 137 7.09 0.62 -20.12
N GLU A 138 6.36 0.16 -19.10
CA GLU A 138 4.95 -0.19 -19.21
C GLU A 138 4.03 0.99 -18.87
N LYS A 139 2.83 0.95 -19.44
CA LYS A 139 1.79 1.97 -19.25
C LYS A 139 0.60 1.33 -18.53
N HIS A 140 -0.25 2.16 -17.93
CA HIS A 140 -1.46 1.71 -17.22
C HIS A 140 -1.17 0.72 -16.08
N ILE A 141 -0.13 1.01 -15.30
CA ILE A 141 0.30 0.19 -14.18
C ILE A 141 -0.62 0.46 -12.98
N ASN A 142 -1.39 -0.55 -12.59
CA ASN A 142 -2.15 -0.55 -11.34
C ASN A 142 -1.33 -1.27 -10.26
N GLN A 143 -1.21 -0.65 -9.09
CA GLN A 143 -0.49 -1.24 -7.95
C GLN A 143 -1.44 -1.34 -6.76
N TYR A 144 -1.49 -2.54 -6.17
CA TYR A 144 -2.22 -2.84 -4.95
C TYR A 144 -1.18 -3.25 -3.91
N LEU A 145 -1.19 -2.60 -2.75
CA LEU A 145 -0.23 -2.87 -1.67
C LEU A 145 -0.96 -3.52 -0.52
N TYR A 146 -0.31 -4.45 0.19
CA TYR A 146 -0.84 -5.03 1.41
C TYR A 146 0.18 -5.21 2.52
N VAL A 147 -0.31 -5.15 3.75
CA VAL A 147 0.42 -5.54 4.97
C VAL A 147 -0.39 -6.62 5.67
N LYS A 148 0.23 -7.77 5.92
CA LYS A 148 -0.32 -8.85 6.75
C LYS A 148 0.43 -8.86 8.08
N SER A 149 -0.34 -8.83 9.17
CA SER A 149 0.19 -8.77 10.53
C SER A 149 -0.54 -9.74 11.45
N SER A 150 0.16 -10.30 12.43
CA SER A 150 -0.43 -11.11 13.49
C SER A 150 -0.76 -10.25 14.72
N PHE A 151 -1.81 -10.60 15.45
CA PHE A 151 -2.17 -9.93 16.71
C PHE A 151 -2.81 -10.92 17.70
N ASP A 152 -2.67 -10.61 18.99
CA ASP A 152 -3.09 -11.51 20.09
C ASP A 152 -4.47 -11.19 20.68
N ASP A 153 -5.14 -10.12 20.24
CA ASP A 153 -6.46 -9.73 20.76
C ASP A 153 -7.53 -10.78 20.44
N GLU A 154 -8.20 -11.28 21.47
CA GLU A 154 -9.26 -12.27 21.33
C GLU A 154 -10.59 -11.67 20.84
N ASN A 155 -10.79 -10.36 21.01
CA ASN A 155 -12.04 -9.65 20.73
C ASN A 155 -11.98 -8.84 19.42
N CYS A 156 -12.08 -9.54 18.30
CA CYS A 156 -12.10 -8.95 16.96
C CYS A 156 -13.18 -7.87 16.78
N ASN A 157 -14.33 -7.98 17.47
CA ASN A 157 -15.41 -6.99 17.38
C ASN A 157 -14.98 -5.64 17.96
N LEU A 158 -14.35 -5.67 19.13
CA LEU A 158 -13.86 -4.48 19.80
C LEU A 158 -12.69 -3.86 19.03
N LEU A 159 -11.77 -4.70 18.53
CA LEU A 159 -10.68 -4.23 17.68
C LEU A 159 -11.20 -3.56 16.40
N ASN A 160 -12.15 -4.18 15.70
CA ASN A 160 -12.78 -3.59 14.52
C ASN A 160 -13.37 -2.22 14.84
N LYS A 161 -14.13 -2.12 15.95
CA LYS A 161 -14.71 -0.86 16.39
C LYS A 161 -13.65 0.21 16.65
N HIS A 162 -12.56 -0.12 17.34
CA HIS A 162 -11.49 0.84 17.62
C HIS A 162 -10.82 1.36 16.34
N ILE A 163 -10.58 0.49 15.36
CA ILE A 163 -10.00 0.88 14.07
C ILE A 163 -10.99 1.77 13.29
N VAL A 164 -12.27 1.40 13.23
CA VAL A 164 -13.32 2.20 12.57
C VAL A 164 -13.45 3.58 13.22
N ASP A 165 -13.53 3.65 14.55
CA ASP A 165 -13.62 4.90 15.30
C ASP A 165 -12.39 5.79 15.06
N PHE A 166 -11.20 5.20 14.91
CA PHE A 166 -9.99 5.93 14.54
C PHE A 166 -10.10 6.49 13.13
N LEU A 167 -10.50 5.69 12.14
CA LEU A 167 -10.61 6.13 10.75
C LEU A 167 -11.64 7.27 10.60
N ASP A 168 -12.80 7.15 11.24
CA ASP A 168 -13.86 8.15 11.24
C ASP A 168 -13.38 9.49 11.84
N LYS A 169 -12.73 9.43 13.01
CA LYS A 169 -12.13 10.62 13.66
C LYS A 169 -11.04 11.29 12.82
N ASN A 170 -10.43 10.56 11.89
CA ASN A 170 -9.44 11.09 10.97
C ASN A 170 -10.02 11.49 9.60
N GLY A 171 -11.35 11.57 9.48
CA GLY A 171 -12.04 12.11 8.32
C GLY A 171 -12.14 11.14 7.14
N ALA A 172 -11.97 9.84 7.39
CA ALA A 172 -12.28 8.82 6.40
C ALA A 172 -13.77 8.88 6.05
N THR A 173 -14.09 8.73 4.77
CA THR A 173 -15.48 8.65 4.28
C THR A 173 -15.78 7.27 3.75
N ASP A 174 -17.05 7.00 3.45
CA ASP A 174 -17.46 5.74 2.80
C ASP A 174 -17.05 4.48 3.60
N LEU A 175 -17.03 4.60 4.94
CA LEU A 175 -16.73 3.51 5.87
C LEU A 175 -17.84 2.46 5.82
N GLU A 176 -17.49 1.27 5.34
CA GLU A 176 -18.41 0.14 5.31
C GLU A 176 -17.72 -1.12 5.82
N THR A 177 -18.28 -1.70 6.88
CA THR A 177 -17.85 -2.99 7.43
C THR A 177 -18.82 -4.08 7.03
N VAL A 178 -18.29 -5.19 6.53
CA VAL A 178 -19.03 -6.44 6.30
C VAL A 178 -18.49 -7.53 7.22
N PRO A 179 -19.38 -8.31 7.88
CA PRO A 179 -18.95 -9.50 8.61
C PRO A 179 -18.50 -10.59 7.63
N LEU A 180 -17.46 -11.31 8.01
CA LEU A 180 -16.98 -12.53 7.36
C LEU A 180 -17.20 -13.71 8.32
N GLU A 181 -17.14 -14.95 7.80
CA GLU A 181 -17.34 -16.16 8.62
C GLU A 181 -16.48 -16.16 9.90
N ASN A 182 -15.23 -15.71 9.78
CA ASN A 182 -14.27 -15.68 10.88
C ASN A 182 -13.71 -14.27 11.14
N GLY A 183 -14.46 -13.20 10.87
CA GLY A 183 -13.88 -11.87 10.95
C GLY A 183 -14.71 -10.72 10.39
N PHE A 184 -14.01 -9.67 9.99
CA PHE A 184 -14.57 -8.45 9.40
C PHE A 184 -13.72 -8.01 8.22
N SER A 185 -14.34 -7.39 7.23
CA SER A 185 -13.67 -6.59 6.22
C SER A 185 -14.30 -5.21 6.20
N THR A 186 -13.47 -4.18 6.22
CA THR A 186 -13.91 -2.79 6.18
C THR A 186 -13.21 -2.05 5.05
N ILE A 187 -13.98 -1.34 4.24
CA ILE A 187 -13.47 -0.43 3.19
C ILE A 187 -13.74 1.02 3.59
N CYS A 188 -12.89 1.94 3.13
CA CYS A 188 -13.11 3.37 3.29
C CYS A 188 -12.27 4.22 2.32
N ASN A 189 -12.51 5.53 2.36
CA ASN A 189 -11.73 6.56 1.70
C ASN A 189 -11.03 7.45 2.72
N THR A 190 -9.75 7.19 2.95
CA THR A 190 -8.87 7.99 3.82
C THR A 190 -8.39 9.27 3.14
N LYS A 191 -8.44 9.34 1.80
CA LYS A 191 -7.87 10.40 0.96
C LYS A 191 -6.34 10.49 1.03
N MET A 192 -5.68 9.44 1.51
CA MET A 192 -4.23 9.38 1.74
C MET A 192 -3.50 8.52 0.70
N TYR A 193 -4.23 7.69 -0.03
CA TYR A 193 -3.70 6.74 -1.01
C TYR A 193 -4.35 6.92 -2.38
N ASN A 194 -3.85 6.16 -3.37
CA ASN A 194 -4.48 6.12 -4.69
C ASN A 194 -5.83 5.41 -4.58
N SER A 195 -6.92 6.10 -4.88
CA SER A 195 -8.27 5.54 -4.81
C SER A 195 -8.66 4.76 -6.06
N LYS A 196 -9.51 3.75 -5.89
CA LYS A 196 -10.24 3.04 -6.94
C LYS A 196 -11.74 3.25 -6.76
N GLU A 197 -12.48 3.34 -7.85
CA GLU A 197 -13.94 3.41 -7.78
C GLU A 197 -14.54 2.00 -7.66
N ILE A 198 -15.25 1.75 -6.57
CA ILE A 198 -15.94 0.50 -6.27
C ILE A 198 -17.39 0.86 -5.91
N PHE A 199 -18.37 0.33 -6.64
CA PHE A 199 -19.80 0.65 -6.44
C PHE A 199 -20.11 2.17 -6.34
N ARG A 200 -19.49 2.98 -7.21
CA ARG A 200 -19.58 4.46 -7.24
C ARG A 200 -18.99 5.18 -6.02
N LYS A 201 -18.24 4.47 -5.18
CA LYS A 201 -17.50 5.02 -4.05
C LYS A 201 -16.02 5.01 -4.37
N LYS A 202 -15.31 6.06 -4.00
CA LYS A 202 -13.85 6.08 -4.09
C LYS A 202 -13.30 5.41 -2.85
N ILE A 203 -12.66 4.26 -3.01
CA ILE A 203 -12.03 3.50 -1.92
C ILE A 203 -10.53 3.57 -2.10
N ASP A 204 -9.79 3.90 -1.05
CA ASP A 204 -8.32 3.94 -1.08
C ASP A 204 -7.67 3.12 0.03
N PHE A 205 -8.49 2.52 0.89
CA PHE A 205 -8.04 1.74 2.04
C PHE A 205 -9.05 0.65 2.38
N GLN A 206 -8.55 -0.56 2.62
CA GLN A 206 -9.30 -1.67 3.15
C GLN A 206 -8.52 -2.30 4.29
N PHE A 207 -9.20 -2.78 5.32
CA PHE A 207 -8.60 -3.71 6.27
C PHE A 207 -9.53 -4.88 6.54
N ALA A 208 -8.96 -6.04 6.83
CA ALA A 208 -9.66 -7.22 7.27
C ALA A 208 -9.06 -7.75 8.57
N ILE A 209 -9.91 -8.10 9.52
CA ILE A 209 -9.55 -8.76 10.77
C ILE A 209 -10.06 -10.19 10.67
N MET A 210 -9.16 -11.17 10.72
CA MET A 210 -9.48 -12.57 10.51
C MET A 210 -8.98 -13.40 11.69
N LYS A 211 -9.81 -14.32 12.18
CA LYS A 211 -9.48 -15.26 13.24
C LYS A 211 -9.40 -16.68 12.67
N TYR A 212 -8.20 -17.22 12.60
CA TYR A 212 -8.01 -18.63 12.27
C TYR A 212 -7.84 -19.45 13.55
N SER A 213 -7.86 -20.77 13.44
CA SER A 213 -7.86 -21.69 14.60
C SER A 213 -6.69 -21.50 15.57
N ARG A 214 -5.58 -20.90 15.13
CA ARG A 214 -4.37 -20.69 15.94
C ARG A 214 -3.80 -19.28 15.90
N GLU A 215 -4.22 -18.45 14.94
CA GLU A 215 -3.60 -17.15 14.69
C GLU A 215 -4.68 -16.16 14.25
N ASN A 216 -4.57 -14.91 14.71
CA ASN A 216 -5.40 -13.83 14.21
C ASN A 216 -4.56 -12.95 13.29
N TYR A 217 -5.14 -12.50 12.18
CA TYR A 217 -4.48 -11.63 11.22
C TYR A 217 -5.24 -10.34 10.99
N LEU A 218 -4.49 -9.25 11.01
CA LEU A 218 -4.90 -7.96 10.47
C LEU A 218 -4.24 -7.81 9.12
N ILE A 219 -5.06 -7.71 8.08
CA ILE A 219 -4.61 -7.50 6.71
C ILE A 219 -5.07 -6.11 6.29
N ILE A 220 -4.16 -5.27 5.82
CA ILE A 220 -4.45 -3.92 5.35
C ILE A 220 -4.09 -3.86 3.87
N GLY A 221 -4.95 -3.29 3.03
CA GLY A 221 -4.77 -3.15 1.60
C GLY A 221 -5.00 -1.71 1.12
N THR A 222 -4.28 -1.30 0.08
CA THR A 222 -4.50 -0.01 -0.62
C THR A 222 -4.42 -0.21 -2.14
N PRO A 223 -5.42 0.23 -2.93
CA PRO A 223 -6.74 0.70 -2.48
C PRO A 223 -7.59 -0.40 -1.82
N GLU A 224 -7.33 -1.65 -2.14
CA GLU A 224 -8.06 -2.82 -1.66
C GLU A 224 -7.12 -4.02 -1.49
N ILE A 225 -7.57 -5.07 -0.80
CA ILE A 225 -6.86 -6.34 -0.66
C ILE A 225 -7.23 -7.22 -1.87
N THR A 226 -6.26 -7.50 -2.74
CA THR A 226 -6.48 -8.32 -3.95
C THR A 226 -5.92 -9.74 -3.86
N VAL A 227 -5.12 -10.02 -2.83
CA VAL A 227 -4.47 -11.30 -2.61
C VAL A 227 -5.30 -12.21 -1.70
N ALA A 228 -5.31 -13.50 -2.00
CA ALA A 228 -5.92 -14.54 -1.17
C ALA A 228 -4.91 -15.06 -0.13
N PHE A 229 -5.39 -15.35 1.08
CA PHE A 229 -4.57 -15.80 2.22
C PHE A 229 -5.12 -17.07 2.87
#